data_AF-A0A9X4P8A6-F1
#
_entry.id   AF-A0A9X4P8A6-F1
#
_cell.length_a   1.000
_cell.length_b   1.000
_cell.length_c   1.000
_cell.angle_alpha   90.00
_cell.angle_beta   90.00
_cell.angle_gamma   90.00
#
_symmetry.space_group_name_H-M   'P 1'
#
loop_
_entity.id
_entity.type
_entity.pdbx_description
1 polymer ?
#
loop_
_entity_poly.entity_id
_entity_poly.type
_entity_poly.pdbx_seq_one_letter_code
_entity_poly.pdbx_strand_id
1 'polypeptide(L)'
;MNIVLFDKALTSSDWLNFLGNIAGAMLGVVGAFCVMLWQLKREREKNSKEKIDNTFFNLLTLFQNVKDELDTDKFIKYIKHELISHRHDEREKYFTDRFSEKKEQFIQDIKSFNEQTNEKYNEICNVILEMIEKGKDESYYLELHYYSQSIAHEDIKIFNEKFKDIIEFSSINRNRDSEFPYELNEIDIEEILKKIFIKLEGDSGNYFRTLYRCLKYIMDVKLTTDEKKFYSGVLRGILSSDEMLIVFYNCIYYEKGEKFKELLEKTEKGKRLDFFGDKKDLENLKNGYDLPFFSKEKLLFPEYDMRYLEELINGTPTKAN
;
A
#
# COMPACT_ATOMS: atom_id res chain seq x y z
N MET A 1 71.09 30.63 -70.89
CA MET A 1 70.12 29.52 -70.94
C MET A 1 70.87 28.23 -70.69
N ASN A 2 70.75 27.67 -69.48
CA ASN A 2 70.94 26.26 -69.18
C ASN A 2 70.40 26.06 -67.75
N ILE A 3 69.18 25.53 -67.69
CA ILE A 3 68.55 25.07 -66.46
C ILE A 3 69.34 23.82 -66.06
N VAL A 4 70.14 23.92 -65.00
CA VAL A 4 70.73 22.75 -64.34
C VAL A 4 69.61 22.13 -63.50
N LEU A 5 68.80 21.30 -64.17
CA LEU A 5 67.82 20.43 -63.54
C LEU A 5 68.57 19.35 -62.76
N PHE A 6 68.28 19.32 -61.46
CA PHE A 6 68.41 18.20 -60.52
C PHE A 6 68.91 16.87 -61.12
N ASP A 7 70.16 16.52 -60.81
CA ASP A 7 70.61 15.12 -60.84
C ASP A 7 71.42 14.82 -59.58
N LYS A 8 70.71 14.64 -58.48
CA LYS A 8 71.21 13.92 -57.30
C LYS A 8 70.25 12.76 -57.10
N ALA A 9 70.60 11.61 -57.66
CA ALA A 9 69.89 10.37 -57.44
C ALA A 9 69.89 10.08 -55.92
N LEU A 10 68.72 10.21 -55.29
CA LEU A 10 68.54 9.71 -53.92
C LEU A 10 68.84 8.21 -53.92
N THR A 11 69.71 7.76 -53.03
CA THR A 11 69.96 6.33 -52.84
C THR A 11 68.72 5.67 -52.23
N SER A 12 68.50 4.38 -52.50
CA SER A 12 67.33 3.64 -51.98
C SER A 12 67.24 3.67 -50.45
N SER A 13 68.39 3.78 -49.75
CA SER A 13 68.48 3.97 -48.31
C SER A 13 67.97 5.34 -47.82
N ASP A 14 68.19 6.41 -48.57
CA ASP A 14 67.71 7.76 -48.20
C ASP A 14 66.19 7.85 -48.34
N TRP A 15 65.63 7.23 -49.37
CA TRP A 15 64.18 7.09 -49.55
C TRP A 15 63.53 6.23 -48.46
N LEU A 16 64.17 5.13 -48.06
CA LEU A 16 63.70 4.28 -46.96
C LEU A 16 63.74 4.98 -45.60
N ASN A 17 64.78 5.75 -45.31
CA ASN A 17 64.87 6.54 -44.08
C ASN A 17 63.87 7.71 -44.05
N PHE A 18 63.66 8.38 -45.19
CA PHE A 18 62.65 9.43 -45.32
C PHE A 18 61.23 8.87 -45.15
N LEU A 19 60.90 7.77 -45.83
CA LEU A 19 59.62 7.08 -45.68
C LEU A 19 59.44 6.49 -44.28
N GLY A 20 60.49 5.96 -43.66
CA GLY A 20 60.47 5.47 -42.28
C GLY A 20 60.21 6.56 -41.25
N ASN A 21 60.82 7.74 -41.42
CA ASN A 21 60.60 8.90 -40.55
C ASN A 21 59.19 9.49 -40.72
N ILE A 22 58.70 9.58 -41.96
CA ILE A 22 57.33 10.03 -42.23
C ILE A 22 56.31 9.03 -41.71
N ALA A 23 56.51 7.73 -41.94
CA ALA A 23 55.64 6.67 -41.44
C ALA A 23 55.64 6.63 -39.90
N GLY A 24 56.80 6.77 -39.26
CA GLY A 24 56.91 6.84 -37.80
C GLY A 24 56.21 8.06 -37.21
N ALA A 25 56.34 9.23 -37.83
CA ALA A 25 55.63 10.44 -37.42
C ALA A 25 54.11 10.30 -37.60
N MET A 26 53.65 9.74 -38.73
CA MET A 26 52.22 9.47 -38.97
C MET A 26 51.66 8.47 -37.95
N LEU A 27 52.38 7.38 -37.66
CA LEU A 27 51.97 6.40 -36.65
C LEU A 27 51.92 7.01 -35.24
N GLY A 28 52.87 7.90 -34.90
CA GLY A 28 52.85 8.65 -33.65
C GLY A 28 51.63 9.58 -33.52
N VAL A 29 51.28 10.31 -34.58
CA VAL A 29 50.10 11.19 -34.60
C VAL A 29 48.81 10.39 -34.53
N VAL A 30 48.69 9.29 -35.29
CA VAL A 30 47.52 8.39 -35.23
C VAL A 30 47.39 7.76 -33.85
N GLY A 31 48.50 7.31 -33.24
CA GLY A 31 48.52 6.78 -31.88
C GLY A 31 48.05 7.80 -30.85
N ALA A 32 48.58 9.04 -30.89
CA ALA A 32 48.16 10.13 -30.02
C ALA A 32 46.67 10.49 -30.21
N PHE A 33 46.19 10.49 -31.45
CA PHE A 33 44.79 10.74 -31.77
C PHE A 33 43.87 9.63 -31.21
N CYS A 34 44.25 8.35 -31.36
CA CYS A 34 43.51 7.24 -30.76
C CYS A 34 43.47 7.32 -29.22
N VAL A 35 44.59 7.66 -28.57
CA VAL A 35 44.64 7.87 -27.12
C VAL A 35 43.74 9.03 -26.69
N MET A 36 43.74 10.14 -27.43
CA MET A 36 42.88 11.29 -27.18
C MET A 36 41.39 10.92 -27.31
N LEU A 37 41.00 10.19 -28.36
CA LEU A 37 39.62 9.71 -28.51
C LEU A 37 39.20 8.80 -27.36
N TRP A 38 40.11 7.95 -26.88
CA TRP A 38 39.87 7.09 -25.71
C TRP A 38 39.70 7.92 -24.42
N GLN A 39 40.56 8.91 -24.19
CA GLN A 39 40.46 9.84 -23.06
C GLN A 39 39.13 10.61 -23.08
N LEU A 40 38.74 11.20 -24.23
CA LEU A 40 37.49 11.92 -24.39
C LEU A 40 36.25 11.03 -24.18
N LYS A 41 36.34 9.74 -24.51
CA LYS A 41 35.26 8.79 -24.21
C LYS A 41 35.15 8.55 -22.71
N ARG A 42 36.27 8.29 -22.03
CA ARG A 42 36.32 8.08 -20.58
C ARG A 42 35.87 9.32 -19.79
N GLU A 43 36.28 10.50 -20.23
CA GLU A 43 35.86 11.77 -19.63
C GLU A 43 34.37 12.02 -19.80
N ARG A 44 33.80 11.74 -20.99
CA ARG A 44 32.34 11.82 -21.21
C ARG A 44 31.58 10.85 -20.32
N GLU A 45 32.04 9.61 -20.17
CA GLU A 45 31.43 8.61 -19.29
C GLU A 45 31.48 9.08 -17.82
N LYS A 46 32.63 9.60 -17.37
CA LYS A 46 32.80 10.16 -16.02
C LYS A 46 31.88 11.37 -15.80
N ASN A 47 31.88 12.35 -16.69
CA ASN A 47 31.05 13.55 -16.61
C ASN A 47 29.56 13.19 -16.63
N SER A 48 29.15 12.18 -17.41
CA SER A 48 27.78 11.68 -17.41
C SER A 48 27.40 11.08 -16.07
N LYS A 49 28.29 10.30 -15.45
CA LYS A 49 28.04 9.68 -14.15
C LYS A 49 27.95 10.74 -13.04
N GLU A 50 28.89 11.68 -13.00
CA GLU A 50 28.85 12.81 -12.07
C GLU A 50 27.57 13.64 -12.22
N LYS A 51 27.11 13.86 -13.45
CA LYS A 51 25.83 14.55 -13.70
C LYS A 51 24.63 13.77 -13.14
N ILE A 52 24.65 12.43 -13.25
CA ILE A 52 23.61 11.57 -12.68
C ILE A 52 23.64 11.65 -11.15
N ASP A 53 24.82 11.48 -10.54
CA ASP A 53 25.03 11.59 -9.10
C ASP A 53 24.50 12.92 -8.57
N ASN A 54 24.97 14.03 -9.14
CA ASN A 54 24.57 15.38 -8.72
C ASN A 54 23.06 15.60 -8.84
N THR A 55 22.44 15.15 -9.94
CA THR A 55 21.00 15.31 -10.13
C THR A 55 20.22 14.44 -9.14
N PHE A 56 20.65 13.20 -8.91
CA PHE A 56 20.03 12.31 -7.94
C PHE A 56 20.11 12.88 -6.52
N PHE A 57 21.29 13.33 -6.06
CA PHE A 57 21.43 13.89 -4.71
C PHE A 57 20.69 15.22 -4.53
N ASN A 58 20.56 16.03 -5.60
CA ASN A 58 19.69 17.20 -5.57
C ASN A 58 18.22 16.81 -5.41
N LEU A 59 17.73 15.80 -6.14
CA LEU A 59 16.37 15.28 -5.96
C LEU A 59 16.16 14.66 -4.57
N LEU A 60 17.15 13.94 -4.05
CA LEU A 60 17.13 13.37 -2.72
C LEU A 60 17.05 14.45 -1.65
N THR A 61 17.82 15.55 -1.81
CA THR A 61 17.77 16.71 -0.92
C THR A 61 16.40 17.38 -0.97
N LEU A 62 15.82 17.55 -2.16
CA LEU A 62 14.45 18.08 -2.30
C LEU A 62 13.44 17.17 -1.62
N PHE A 63 13.59 15.85 -1.72
CA PHE A 63 12.73 14.90 -1.01
C PHE A 63 12.88 14.99 0.50
N GLN A 64 14.11 15.09 1.02
CA GLN A 64 14.36 15.27 2.44
C GLN A 64 13.72 16.56 2.98
N ASN A 65 13.70 17.64 2.20
CA ASN A 65 13.07 18.90 2.60
C ASN A 65 11.54 18.83 2.71
N VAL A 66 10.90 17.88 2.02
CA VAL A 66 9.43 17.66 2.09
C VAL A 66 9.08 16.39 2.88
N LYS A 67 10.07 15.75 3.50
CA LYS A 67 9.90 14.47 4.19
C LYS A 67 8.91 14.61 5.35
N ASP A 68 9.08 15.66 6.15
CA ASP A 68 8.27 15.95 7.33
C ASP A 68 6.83 16.38 7.00
N GLU A 69 6.48 16.56 5.72
CA GLU A 69 5.10 16.76 5.29
C GLU A 69 4.24 15.47 5.44
N LEU A 70 4.88 14.30 5.46
CA LEU A 70 4.20 13.05 5.78
C LEU A 70 4.18 12.79 7.29
N ASP A 71 3.04 13.09 7.91
CA ASP A 71 2.77 12.73 9.31
C ASP A 71 2.29 11.26 9.40
N THR A 72 3.24 10.34 9.58
CA THR A 72 2.98 8.89 9.62
C THR A 72 2.09 8.48 10.80
N ASP A 73 2.29 9.10 11.97
CA ASP A 73 1.52 8.83 13.16
C ASP A 73 0.05 9.21 12.96
N LYS A 74 -0.20 10.36 12.33
CA LYS A 74 -1.55 10.82 11.95
C LYS A 74 -2.20 9.85 10.96
N PHE A 75 -1.47 9.37 9.95
CA PHE A 75 -1.97 8.35 9.01
C PHE A 75 -2.41 7.08 9.75
N ILE A 76 -1.51 6.48 10.55
CA ILE A 76 -1.78 5.23 11.27
C ILE A 76 -2.95 5.41 12.25
N LYS A 77 -3.00 6.54 12.98
CA LYS A 77 -4.09 6.86 13.89
C LYS A 77 -5.43 6.95 13.16
N TYR A 78 -5.47 7.58 12.00
CA TYR A 78 -6.71 7.68 11.22
C TYR A 78 -7.14 6.33 10.65
N ILE A 79 -6.22 5.48 10.18
CA ILE A 79 -6.56 4.12 9.74
C ILE A 79 -7.19 3.32 10.89
N LYS A 80 -6.56 3.34 12.08
CA LYS A 80 -7.10 2.65 13.26
C LYS A 80 -8.47 3.18 13.67
N HIS A 81 -8.68 4.48 13.63
CA HIS A 81 -9.97 5.09 13.93
C HIS A 81 -11.04 4.67 12.91
N GLU A 82 -10.69 4.69 11.62
CA GLU A 82 -11.61 4.31 10.55
C GLU A 82 -11.97 2.82 10.63
N LEU A 83 -11.04 1.94 11.01
CA LEU A 83 -11.32 0.52 11.26
C LEU A 83 -12.35 0.32 12.38
N ILE A 84 -12.23 1.07 13.48
CA ILE A 84 -13.19 1.01 14.58
C ILE A 84 -14.56 1.51 14.11
N SER A 85 -14.61 2.59 13.32
CA SER A 85 -15.85 3.13 12.75
C SER A 85 -16.49 2.13 11.80
N HIS A 86 -15.73 1.55 10.88
CA HIS A 86 -16.21 0.55 9.93
C HIS A 86 -16.78 -0.66 10.65
N ARG A 87 -16.07 -1.20 11.65
CA ARG A 87 -16.57 -2.31 12.47
C ARG A 87 -17.88 -1.95 13.17
N HIS A 88 -17.99 -0.72 13.69
CA HIS A 88 -19.21 -0.24 14.31
C HIS A 88 -20.38 -0.22 13.31
N ASP A 89 -20.15 0.31 12.11
CA ASP A 89 -21.17 0.47 11.09
C ASP A 89 -21.63 -0.88 10.53
N GLU A 90 -20.71 -1.81 10.25
CA GLU A 90 -21.05 -3.17 9.82
C GLU A 90 -21.79 -3.95 10.92
N ARG A 91 -21.42 -3.75 12.18
CA ARG A 91 -22.15 -4.33 13.31
C ARG A 91 -23.58 -3.79 13.39
N GLU A 92 -23.75 -2.48 13.27
CA GLU A 92 -25.06 -1.85 13.29
C GLU A 92 -25.95 -2.38 12.16
N LYS A 93 -25.39 -2.48 10.96
CA LYS A 93 -26.06 -3.06 9.79
C LYS A 93 -26.46 -4.51 10.02
N TYR A 94 -25.53 -5.35 10.52
CA TYR A 94 -25.79 -6.76 10.83
C TYR A 94 -26.97 -6.95 11.79
N PHE A 95 -27.02 -6.18 12.88
CA PHE A 95 -28.11 -6.29 13.85
C PHE A 95 -29.42 -5.70 13.32
N THR A 96 -29.36 -4.62 12.55
CA THR A 96 -30.53 -4.03 11.88
C THR A 96 -31.16 -5.00 10.88
N ASP A 97 -30.35 -5.68 10.08
CA ASP A 97 -30.82 -6.66 9.09
C ASP A 97 -31.48 -7.85 9.81
N ARG A 98 -30.81 -8.39 10.84
CA ARG A 98 -31.33 -9.51 11.64
C ARG A 98 -32.62 -9.14 12.39
N PHE A 99 -32.72 -7.92 12.92
CA PHE A 99 -33.95 -7.41 13.51
C PHE A 99 -35.07 -7.35 12.47
N SER A 100 -34.78 -6.80 11.29
CA SER A 100 -35.74 -6.64 10.20
C SER A 100 -36.32 -7.98 9.73
N GLU A 101 -35.50 -9.04 9.68
CA GLU A 101 -35.93 -10.40 9.36
C GLU A 101 -36.89 -11.00 10.40
N LYS A 102 -36.72 -10.66 11.68
CA LYS A 102 -37.50 -11.20 12.80
C LYS A 102 -38.68 -10.32 13.21
N LYS A 103 -38.71 -9.06 12.78
CA LYS A 103 -39.68 -8.04 13.20
C LYS A 103 -41.13 -8.51 13.08
N GLU A 104 -41.51 -9.06 11.93
CA GLU A 104 -42.88 -9.50 11.69
C GLU A 104 -43.28 -10.65 12.62
N GLN A 105 -42.38 -11.61 12.83
CA GLN A 105 -42.59 -12.72 13.77
C GLN A 105 -42.77 -12.20 15.20
N PHE A 106 -41.94 -11.25 15.64
CA PHE A 106 -42.07 -10.64 16.97
C PHE A 106 -43.43 -9.96 17.15
N ILE A 107 -43.89 -9.21 16.15
CA ILE A 107 -45.21 -8.56 16.17
C ILE A 107 -46.32 -9.61 16.29
N GLN A 108 -46.23 -10.71 15.54
CA GLN A 108 -47.21 -11.80 15.59
C GLN A 108 -47.22 -12.50 16.94
N ASP A 109 -46.06 -12.76 17.53
CA ASP A 109 -45.97 -13.41 18.84
C ASP A 109 -46.53 -12.55 19.97
N ILE A 110 -46.29 -11.23 19.94
CA ILE A 110 -46.85 -10.29 20.91
C ILE A 110 -48.38 -10.23 20.80
N LYS A 111 -48.91 -10.12 19.57
CA LYS A 111 -50.37 -10.14 19.33
C LYS A 111 -50.98 -11.46 19.80
N SER A 112 -50.36 -12.58 19.46
CA SER A 112 -50.83 -13.92 19.86
C SER A 112 -50.83 -14.10 21.38
N PHE A 113 -49.83 -13.60 22.09
CA PHE A 113 -49.80 -13.60 23.55
C PHE A 113 -50.97 -12.80 24.14
N ASN A 114 -51.22 -11.61 23.60
CA ASN A 114 -52.31 -10.75 24.07
C ASN A 114 -53.69 -11.40 23.87
N GLU A 115 -53.91 -12.01 22.71
CA GLU A 115 -55.16 -12.73 22.40
C GLU A 115 -55.37 -13.94 23.31
N GLN A 116 -54.33 -14.77 23.52
CA GLN A 116 -54.42 -15.97 24.35
C GLN A 116 -54.63 -15.66 25.84
N THR A 117 -54.29 -14.45 26.27
CA THR A 117 -54.48 -13.97 27.64
C THR A 117 -55.75 -13.13 27.80
N ASN A 118 -56.66 -13.17 26.82
CA ASN A 118 -57.90 -12.38 26.78
C ASN A 118 -57.64 -10.88 27.03
N GLU A 119 -56.59 -10.34 26.41
CA GLU A 119 -56.20 -8.93 26.44
C GLU A 119 -55.79 -8.40 27.84
N LYS A 120 -55.55 -9.29 28.80
CA LYS A 120 -55.10 -8.94 30.16
C LYS A 120 -53.82 -8.09 30.18
N TYR A 121 -52.95 -8.25 29.19
CA TYR A 121 -51.65 -7.57 29.08
C TYR A 121 -51.57 -6.58 27.91
N ASN A 122 -52.71 -6.04 27.47
CA ASN A 122 -52.79 -5.18 26.28
C ASN A 122 -51.87 -3.96 26.35
N GLU A 123 -51.79 -3.30 27.51
CA GLU A 123 -50.92 -2.12 27.69
C GLU A 123 -49.43 -2.48 27.49
N ILE A 124 -48.98 -3.58 28.09
CA ILE A 124 -47.61 -4.10 27.96
C ILE A 124 -47.32 -4.44 26.49
N CYS A 125 -48.23 -5.15 25.85
CA CYS A 125 -48.06 -5.55 24.44
C CYS A 125 -47.95 -4.35 23.52
N ASN A 126 -48.76 -3.31 23.73
CA ASN A 126 -48.72 -2.08 22.94
C ASN A 126 -47.39 -1.33 23.11
N VAL A 127 -46.87 -1.24 24.34
CA VAL A 127 -45.55 -0.61 24.57
C VAL A 127 -44.44 -1.35 23.82
N ILE A 128 -44.43 -2.68 23.89
CA ILE A 128 -43.41 -3.48 23.20
C ILE A 128 -43.54 -3.36 21.67
N LEU A 129 -44.78 -3.36 21.15
CA LEU A 129 -45.04 -3.14 19.72
C LEU A 129 -44.53 -1.77 19.25
N GLU A 130 -44.79 -0.71 20.00
CA GLU A 130 -44.26 0.63 19.67
C GLU A 130 -42.73 0.66 19.66
N MET A 131 -42.07 -0.05 20.57
CA MET A 131 -40.62 -0.13 20.60
C MET A 131 -40.07 -0.85 19.36
N ILE A 132 -40.72 -1.95 18.96
CA ILE A 132 -40.40 -2.71 17.75
C ILE A 132 -40.59 -1.86 16.49
N GLU A 133 -41.65 -1.04 16.44
CA GLU A 133 -41.89 -0.13 15.32
C GLU A 133 -40.82 0.96 15.24
N LYS A 134 -40.37 1.49 16.39
CA LYS A 134 -39.32 2.51 16.50
C LYS A 134 -37.89 1.96 16.26
N GLY A 135 -37.71 0.63 16.21
CA GLY A 135 -36.41 -0.02 15.96
C GLY A 135 -35.41 0.14 17.11
N LYS A 136 -35.88 0.09 18.37
CA LYS A 136 -35.01 0.28 19.54
C LYS A 136 -34.42 -1.04 20.06
N ASP A 137 -33.31 -1.46 19.47
CA ASP A 137 -32.78 -2.81 19.69
C ASP A 137 -32.16 -3.09 21.08
N GLU A 138 -31.59 -2.07 21.73
CA GLU A 138 -30.87 -2.28 23.01
C GLU A 138 -31.79 -2.25 24.25
N SER A 139 -32.99 -1.67 24.16
CA SER A 139 -33.89 -1.50 25.31
C SER A 139 -34.80 -2.70 25.59
N TYR A 140 -34.96 -3.63 24.63
CA TYR A 140 -35.96 -4.69 24.77
C TYR A 140 -35.70 -5.60 25.97
N TYR A 141 -34.46 -5.96 26.28
CA TYR A 141 -34.15 -6.91 27.35
C TYR A 141 -34.58 -6.41 28.72
N LEU A 142 -34.27 -5.15 29.04
CA LEU A 142 -34.59 -4.53 30.32
C LEU A 142 -36.11 -4.43 30.49
N GLU A 143 -36.81 -4.00 29.45
CA GLU A 143 -38.26 -3.88 29.47
C GLU A 143 -38.94 -5.25 29.56
N LEU A 144 -38.51 -6.23 28.75
CA LEU A 144 -39.04 -7.59 28.80
C LEU A 144 -38.81 -8.25 30.15
N HIS A 145 -37.63 -8.04 30.75
CA HIS A 145 -37.36 -8.53 32.09
C HIS A 145 -38.31 -7.90 33.11
N TYR A 146 -38.51 -6.58 33.06
CA TYR A 146 -39.44 -5.89 33.95
C TYR A 146 -40.87 -6.40 33.76
N TYR A 147 -41.34 -6.50 32.52
CA TYR A 147 -42.69 -6.96 32.22
C TYR A 147 -42.91 -8.43 32.59
N SER A 148 -41.91 -9.29 32.42
CA SER A 148 -42.01 -10.71 32.80
C SER A 148 -42.35 -10.90 34.28
N GLN A 149 -41.92 -9.97 35.15
CA GLN A 149 -42.23 -10.00 36.59
C GLN A 149 -43.69 -9.61 36.89
N SER A 150 -44.35 -8.92 35.97
CA SER A 150 -45.76 -8.50 36.09
C SER A 150 -46.75 -9.51 35.54
N ILE A 151 -46.26 -10.57 34.86
CA ILE A 151 -47.10 -11.63 34.31
C ILE A 151 -47.56 -12.57 35.42
N ALA A 152 -48.85 -12.87 35.45
CA ALA A 152 -49.41 -13.82 36.42
C ALA A 152 -48.83 -15.22 36.20
N HIS A 153 -48.66 -15.98 37.30
CA HIS A 153 -48.06 -17.32 37.25
C HIS A 153 -48.77 -18.27 36.27
N GLU A 154 -50.08 -18.13 36.09
CA GLU A 154 -50.86 -18.93 35.13
C GLU A 154 -50.50 -18.66 33.65
N ASP A 155 -50.07 -17.42 33.34
CA ASP A 155 -49.80 -16.96 31.97
C ASP A 155 -48.31 -17.01 31.60
N ILE A 156 -47.43 -17.20 32.60
CA ILE A 156 -45.97 -17.12 32.42
C ILE A 156 -45.43 -18.15 31.41
N LYS A 157 -46.09 -19.31 31.31
CA LYS A 157 -45.73 -20.34 30.34
C LYS A 157 -45.95 -19.84 28.90
N ILE A 158 -47.10 -19.21 28.65
CA ILE A 158 -47.46 -18.65 27.33
C ILE A 158 -46.53 -17.48 27.02
N PHE A 159 -46.24 -16.62 28.00
CA PHE A 159 -45.27 -15.54 27.85
C PHE A 159 -43.90 -16.07 27.42
N ASN A 160 -43.34 -17.03 28.15
CA ASN A 160 -42.02 -17.59 27.84
C ASN A 160 -41.98 -18.26 26.47
N GLU A 161 -43.07 -18.88 26.03
CA GLU A 161 -43.17 -19.49 24.71
C GLU A 161 -43.19 -18.44 23.59
N LYS A 162 -44.03 -17.41 23.72
CA LYS A 162 -44.21 -16.36 22.70
C LYS A 162 -43.06 -15.37 22.64
N PHE A 163 -42.48 -15.02 23.79
CA PHE A 163 -41.38 -14.06 23.85
C PHE A 163 -40.01 -14.70 23.72
N LYS A 164 -39.90 -16.02 23.56
CA LYS A 164 -38.63 -16.74 23.47
C LYS A 164 -37.67 -16.09 22.46
N ASP A 165 -38.12 -15.92 21.23
CA ASP A 165 -37.28 -15.41 20.14
C ASP A 165 -36.89 -13.94 20.36
N ILE A 166 -37.77 -13.14 20.96
CA ILE A 166 -37.51 -11.73 21.30
C ILE A 166 -36.45 -11.64 22.42
N ILE A 167 -36.60 -12.47 23.45
CA ILE A 167 -35.65 -12.54 24.58
C ILE A 167 -34.28 -13.01 24.08
N GLU A 168 -34.25 -14.04 23.23
CA GLU A 168 -33.02 -14.55 22.62
C GLU A 168 -32.34 -13.47 21.78
N PHE A 169 -33.08 -12.81 20.88
CA PHE A 169 -32.54 -11.72 20.06
C PHE A 169 -31.98 -10.58 20.92
N SER A 170 -32.71 -10.16 21.96
CA SER A 170 -32.25 -9.07 22.82
C SER A 170 -31.01 -9.46 23.64
N SER A 171 -30.88 -10.73 24.03
CA SER A 171 -29.67 -11.22 24.71
C SER A 171 -28.45 -11.21 23.80
N ILE A 172 -28.61 -11.58 22.52
CA ILE A 172 -27.55 -11.54 21.50
C ILE A 172 -27.16 -10.09 21.22
N ASN A 173 -28.12 -9.18 21.06
CA ASN A 173 -27.85 -7.78 20.81
C ASN A 173 -27.13 -7.10 21.98
N ARG A 174 -27.45 -7.47 23.23
CA ARG A 174 -26.70 -7.00 24.41
C ARG A 174 -25.23 -7.44 24.38
N ASN A 175 -24.96 -8.62 23.84
CA ASN A 175 -23.61 -9.17 23.66
C ASN A 175 -23.07 -8.93 22.24
N ARG A 176 -23.56 -7.87 21.56
CA ARG A 176 -23.28 -7.57 20.14
C ARG A 176 -21.80 -7.62 19.75
N ASP A 177 -20.89 -7.28 20.66
CA ASP A 177 -19.45 -7.31 20.36
C ASP A 177 -18.87 -8.72 20.23
N SER A 178 -19.43 -9.69 20.98
CA SER A 178 -19.02 -11.11 20.93
C SER A 178 -19.79 -11.89 19.87
N GLU A 179 -21.03 -11.48 19.61
CA GLU A 179 -21.95 -12.14 18.67
C GLU A 179 -21.81 -11.65 17.23
N PHE A 180 -21.10 -10.54 17.00
CA PHE A 180 -20.86 -10.01 15.67
C PHE A 180 -19.63 -10.65 15.02
N PRO A 181 -19.79 -11.48 13.98
CA PRO A 181 -18.67 -12.01 13.21
C PRO A 181 -18.09 -10.91 12.34
N TYR A 182 -17.11 -10.17 12.88
CA TYR A 182 -16.42 -9.15 12.11
C TYR A 182 -15.29 -9.79 11.29
N GLU A 183 -15.46 -9.79 9.98
CA GLU A 183 -14.40 -10.13 9.03
C GLU A 183 -14.13 -8.91 8.15
N LEU A 184 -12.88 -8.47 8.12
CA LEU A 184 -12.44 -7.41 7.24
C LEU A 184 -12.02 -8.04 5.92
N ASN A 185 -12.67 -7.65 4.83
CA ASN A 185 -12.30 -8.10 3.50
C ASN A 185 -11.43 -7.07 2.77
N GLU A 186 -10.94 -7.43 1.59
CA GLU A 186 -10.04 -6.58 0.81
C GLU A 186 -10.67 -5.30 0.27
N ILE A 187 -11.96 -5.37 -0.08
CA ILE A 187 -12.73 -4.20 -0.56
C ILE A 187 -12.84 -3.19 0.58
N ASP A 188 -13.12 -3.65 1.79
CA ASP A 188 -13.18 -2.79 2.98
C ASP A 188 -11.83 -2.09 3.22
N ILE A 189 -10.72 -2.82 3.09
CA ILE A 189 -9.36 -2.26 3.24
C ILE A 189 -9.10 -1.19 2.17
N GLU A 190 -9.42 -1.47 0.91
CA GLU A 190 -9.32 -0.53 -0.20
C GLU A 190 -10.12 0.75 0.08
N GLU A 191 -11.36 0.64 0.53
CA GLU A 191 -12.24 1.78 0.82
C GLU A 191 -11.72 2.62 2.01
N ILE A 192 -11.34 1.95 3.10
CA ILE A 192 -10.77 2.60 4.30
C ILE A 192 -9.52 3.39 3.91
N LEU A 193 -8.55 2.74 3.25
CA LEU A 193 -7.30 3.39 2.86
C LEU A 193 -7.54 4.53 1.87
N LYS A 194 -8.42 4.34 0.87
CA LYS A 194 -8.80 5.39 -0.08
C LYS A 194 -9.35 6.62 0.64
N LYS A 195 -10.24 6.44 1.62
CA LYS A 195 -10.79 7.54 2.43
C LYS A 195 -9.70 8.29 3.19
N ILE A 196 -8.75 7.57 3.79
CA ILE A 196 -7.63 8.18 4.53
C ILE A 196 -6.70 8.96 3.60
N PHE A 197 -6.31 8.38 2.45
CA PHE A 197 -5.44 9.06 1.49
C PHE A 197 -6.08 10.32 0.91
N ILE A 198 -7.38 10.31 0.60
CA ILE A 198 -8.12 11.50 0.15
C ILE A 198 -8.11 12.58 1.24
N LYS A 199 -8.37 12.19 2.49
CA LYS A 199 -8.41 13.12 3.63
C LYS A 199 -7.08 13.81 3.90
N LEU A 200 -5.97 13.09 3.69
CA LEU A 200 -4.62 13.56 4.01
C LEU A 200 -3.81 13.99 2.77
N GLU A 201 -4.45 14.06 1.60
CA GLU A 201 -3.78 14.39 0.34
C GLU A 201 -3.13 15.77 0.36
N GLY A 202 -3.81 16.76 0.96
CA GLY A 202 -3.31 18.13 1.07
C GLY A 202 -1.99 18.21 1.83
N ASP A 203 -1.82 17.37 2.85
CA ASP A 203 -0.64 17.36 3.72
C ASP A 203 0.48 16.50 3.10
N SER A 204 0.14 15.34 2.53
CA SER A 204 1.14 14.34 2.11
C SER A 204 1.45 14.32 0.60
N GLY A 205 0.75 15.11 -0.21
CA GLY A 205 0.84 15.03 -1.66
C GLY A 205 2.23 15.37 -2.23
N ASN A 206 2.96 16.32 -1.64
CA ASN A 206 4.31 16.67 -2.09
C ASN A 206 5.33 15.59 -1.75
N TYR A 207 5.18 14.93 -0.59
CA TYR A 207 6.00 13.79 -0.20
C TYR A 207 5.95 12.70 -1.28
N PHE A 208 4.75 12.19 -1.61
CA PHE A 208 4.60 11.11 -2.58
C PHE A 208 5.06 11.54 -3.98
N ARG A 209 4.75 12.77 -4.39
CA ARG A 209 5.16 13.30 -5.70
C ARG A 209 6.67 13.41 -5.84
N THR A 210 7.36 13.82 -4.77
CA THR A 210 8.82 14.00 -4.79
C THR A 210 9.53 12.65 -4.69
N LEU A 211 9.01 11.73 -3.88
CA LEU A 211 9.46 10.34 -3.84
C LEU A 211 9.34 9.67 -5.21
N TYR A 212 8.17 9.81 -5.86
CA TYR A 212 7.93 9.34 -7.23
C TYR A 212 8.95 9.92 -8.22
N ARG A 213 9.22 11.22 -8.15
CA ARG A 213 10.21 11.87 -9.04
C ARG A 213 11.62 11.31 -8.86
N CYS A 214 12.02 11.03 -7.62
CA CYS A 214 13.31 10.40 -7.34
C CYS A 214 13.38 9.01 -7.98
N LEU A 215 12.38 8.16 -7.73
CA LEU A 215 12.34 6.81 -8.29
C LEU A 215 12.27 6.83 -9.83
N LYS A 216 11.42 7.70 -10.38
CA LYS A 216 11.29 7.87 -11.83
C LYS A 216 12.62 8.28 -12.46
N TYR A 217 13.35 9.21 -11.85
CA TYR A 217 14.66 9.63 -12.33
C TYR A 217 15.62 8.44 -12.40
N ILE A 218 15.73 7.64 -11.33
CA ILE A 218 16.56 6.42 -11.28
C ILE A 218 16.20 5.46 -12.42
N MET A 219 14.91 5.31 -12.71
CA MET A 219 14.41 4.41 -13.74
C MET A 219 14.63 4.89 -15.17
N ASP A 220 14.55 6.21 -15.41
CA ASP A 220 14.65 6.80 -16.74
C ASP A 220 16.10 7.05 -17.19
N VAL A 221 17.04 7.27 -16.26
CA VAL A 221 18.45 7.47 -16.63
C VAL A 221 19.11 6.17 -17.10
N LYS A 222 20.11 6.32 -17.99
CA LYS A 222 20.87 5.22 -18.56
C LYS A 222 21.89 4.68 -17.54
N LEU A 223 21.40 3.93 -16.57
CA LEU A 223 22.18 3.22 -15.56
C LEU A 223 22.14 1.71 -15.79
N THR A 224 23.17 1.01 -15.32
CA THR A 224 23.09 -0.44 -15.18
C THR A 224 22.08 -0.82 -14.09
N THR A 225 21.53 -2.04 -14.14
CA THR A 225 20.58 -2.48 -13.11
C THR A 225 21.16 -2.43 -11.70
N ASP A 226 22.43 -2.77 -11.54
CA ASP A 226 23.08 -2.78 -10.22
C ASP A 226 23.28 -1.34 -9.70
N GLU A 227 23.54 -0.36 -10.57
CA GLU A 227 23.52 1.06 -10.20
C GLU A 227 22.12 1.53 -9.84
N LYS A 228 21.07 1.14 -10.59
CA LYS A 228 19.68 1.46 -10.22
C LYS A 228 19.31 0.91 -8.85
N LYS A 229 19.72 -0.33 -8.54
CA LYS A 229 19.56 -0.94 -7.21
C LYS A 229 20.30 -0.15 -6.14
N PHE A 230 21.50 0.35 -6.43
CA PHE A 230 22.25 1.21 -5.52
C PHE A 230 21.47 2.50 -5.19
N TYR A 231 21.08 3.31 -6.17
CA TYR A 231 20.36 4.57 -5.91
C TYR A 231 19.00 4.34 -5.27
N SER A 232 18.28 3.29 -5.70
CA SER A 232 17.03 2.87 -5.08
C SER A 232 17.26 2.46 -3.61
N GLY A 233 18.36 1.76 -3.33
CA GLY A 233 18.83 1.42 -2.00
C GLY A 233 19.13 2.64 -1.12
N VAL A 234 19.73 3.69 -1.69
CA VAL A 234 19.95 4.96 -1.00
C VAL A 234 18.62 5.66 -0.72
N LEU A 235 17.72 5.74 -1.70
CA LEU A 235 16.41 6.36 -1.56
C LEU A 235 15.54 5.64 -0.51
N ARG A 236 15.50 4.30 -0.52
CA ARG A 236 14.75 3.54 0.48
C ARG A 236 15.37 3.66 1.87
N GLY A 237 16.70 3.77 1.96
CA GLY A 237 17.43 3.82 3.23
C GLY A 237 17.21 5.09 4.06
N ILE A 238 16.66 6.15 3.46
CA ILE A 238 16.27 7.37 4.18
C ILE A 238 14.82 7.34 4.65
N LEU A 239 14.02 6.34 4.27
CA LEU A 239 12.65 6.15 4.73
C LEU A 239 12.65 5.36 6.04
N SER A 240 11.84 5.80 7.00
CA SER A 240 11.52 5.00 8.18
C SER A 240 10.60 3.83 7.83
N SER A 241 10.48 2.85 8.73
CA SER A 241 9.56 1.72 8.55
C SER A 241 8.10 2.15 8.37
N ASP A 242 7.66 3.19 9.09
CA ASP A 242 6.27 3.64 9.03
C ASP A 242 5.99 4.41 7.73
N GLU A 243 6.98 5.18 7.25
CA GLU A 243 6.93 5.79 5.92
C GLU A 243 6.88 4.73 4.82
N MET A 244 7.68 3.67 4.95
CA MET A 244 7.69 2.55 3.99
C MET A 244 6.33 1.85 3.94
N LEU A 245 5.71 1.63 5.10
CA LEU A 245 4.37 1.05 5.20
C LEU A 245 3.32 1.91 4.50
N ILE A 246 3.35 3.22 4.73
CA ILE A 246 2.40 4.15 4.10
C ILE A 246 2.65 4.26 2.59
N VAL A 247 3.90 4.24 2.13
CA VAL A 247 4.24 4.18 0.70
C VAL A 247 3.73 2.88 0.08
N PHE A 248 3.88 1.75 0.75
CA PHE A 248 3.31 0.48 0.33
C PHE A 248 1.79 0.58 0.18
N TYR A 249 1.08 1.11 1.18
CA TYR A 249 -0.37 1.30 1.08
C TYR A 249 -0.79 2.25 -0.04
N ASN A 250 -0.03 3.32 -0.27
CA ASN A 250 -0.26 4.22 -1.39
C ASN A 250 -0.17 3.49 -2.73
N CYS A 251 0.81 2.59 -2.89
CA CYS A 251 1.03 1.85 -4.13
C CYS A 251 -0.04 0.79 -4.41
N ILE A 252 -0.48 0.07 -3.37
CA ILE A 252 -1.39 -1.07 -3.54
C ILE A 252 -2.85 -0.63 -3.58
N TYR A 253 -3.25 0.29 -2.71
CA TYR A 253 -4.65 0.56 -2.40
C TYR A 253 -5.15 1.93 -2.85
N TYR A 254 -4.30 2.78 -3.44
CA TYR A 254 -4.69 4.12 -3.87
C TYR A 254 -4.35 4.40 -5.33
N GLU A 255 -5.35 4.83 -6.10
CA GLU A 255 -5.26 5.07 -7.55
C GLU A 255 -4.10 6.03 -7.91
N LYS A 256 -3.82 7.05 -7.10
CA LYS A 256 -2.71 7.99 -7.40
C LYS A 256 -1.32 7.38 -7.20
N GLY A 257 -1.21 6.27 -6.48
CA GLY A 257 0.02 5.51 -6.30
C GLY A 257 0.31 4.50 -7.42
N GLU A 258 -0.63 4.29 -8.35
CA GLU A 258 -0.50 3.30 -9.44
C GLU A 258 0.76 3.52 -10.29
N LYS A 259 1.05 4.78 -10.65
CA LYS A 259 2.28 5.12 -11.40
C LYS A 259 3.56 4.79 -10.63
N PHE A 260 3.53 4.84 -9.30
CA PHE A 260 4.67 4.44 -8.48
C PHE A 260 4.83 2.92 -8.51
N LYS A 261 3.72 2.19 -8.36
CA LYS A 261 3.67 0.73 -8.49
C LYS A 261 4.22 0.26 -9.85
N GLU A 262 3.81 0.89 -10.96
CA GLU A 262 4.34 0.59 -12.30
C GLU A 262 5.88 0.71 -12.38
N LEU A 263 6.47 1.74 -11.75
CA LEU A 263 7.93 1.91 -11.72
C LEU A 263 8.63 0.81 -10.93
N LEU A 264 8.02 0.36 -9.84
CA LEU A 264 8.54 -0.74 -9.02
C LEU A 264 8.43 -2.09 -9.74
N GLU A 265 7.37 -2.30 -10.50
CA GLU A 265 7.11 -3.54 -11.20
C GLU A 265 7.93 -3.71 -12.49
N LYS A 266 8.40 -2.58 -13.06
CA LYS A 266 9.20 -2.55 -14.29
C LYS A 266 10.45 -3.41 -14.18
N THR A 267 10.63 -4.29 -15.15
CA THR A 267 11.79 -5.18 -15.24
C THR A 267 12.73 -4.74 -16.35
N GLU A 268 14.03 -4.80 -16.09
CA GLU A 268 15.08 -4.60 -17.09
C GLU A 268 16.00 -5.81 -17.09
N LYS A 269 16.11 -6.49 -18.25
CA LYS A 269 16.87 -7.73 -18.40
C LYS A 269 16.50 -8.82 -17.36
N GLY A 270 15.19 -8.91 -17.04
CA GLY A 270 14.68 -9.88 -16.06
C GLY A 270 14.99 -9.55 -14.59
N LYS A 271 15.58 -8.39 -14.31
CA LYS A 271 15.82 -7.89 -12.96
C LYS A 271 14.85 -6.74 -12.64
N ARG A 272 14.30 -6.75 -11.42
CA ARG A 272 13.44 -5.70 -10.85
C ARG A 272 14.22 -4.87 -9.82
N LEU A 273 13.68 -3.71 -9.45
CA LEU A 273 14.12 -2.99 -8.25
C LEU A 273 13.61 -3.70 -6.98
N ASP A 274 14.51 -4.02 -6.07
CA ASP A 274 14.18 -4.65 -4.78
C ASP A 274 13.77 -3.58 -3.74
N PHE A 275 12.83 -2.69 -4.09
CA PHE A 275 12.53 -1.51 -3.26
C PHE A 275 11.93 -1.90 -1.90
N PHE A 276 10.96 -2.82 -1.90
CA PHE A 276 10.31 -3.34 -0.68
C PHE A 276 10.96 -4.60 -0.09
N GLY A 277 11.91 -5.20 -0.82
CA GLY A 277 12.60 -6.43 -0.42
C GLY A 277 13.01 -7.25 -1.64
N ASP A 278 13.86 -8.25 -1.40
CA ASP A 278 14.25 -9.25 -2.38
C ASP A 278 13.81 -10.67 -1.96
N LYS A 279 14.07 -11.66 -2.84
CA LYS A 279 13.70 -13.06 -2.57
C LYS A 279 14.40 -13.66 -1.35
N LYS A 280 15.62 -13.20 -1.02
CA LYS A 280 16.32 -13.66 0.18
C LYS A 280 15.66 -13.11 1.44
N ASP A 281 15.15 -11.88 1.38
CA ASP A 281 14.37 -11.31 2.48
C ASP A 281 13.12 -12.16 2.78
N LEU A 282 12.42 -12.65 1.75
CA LEU A 282 11.31 -13.60 1.92
C LEU A 282 11.73 -14.96 2.51
N GLU A 283 12.91 -15.47 2.14
CA GLU A 283 13.45 -16.70 2.72
C GLU A 283 13.78 -16.51 4.22
N ASN A 284 14.36 -15.36 4.58
CA ASN A 284 14.65 -15.01 5.97
C ASN A 284 13.37 -14.87 6.81
N LEU A 285 12.26 -14.47 6.18
CA LEU A 285 10.96 -14.38 6.82
C LEU A 285 10.44 -15.72 7.35
N LYS A 286 10.79 -16.82 6.67
CA LYS A 286 10.51 -18.20 7.13
C LYS A 286 11.33 -18.60 8.35
N ASN A 287 12.49 -17.96 8.54
CA ASN A 287 13.38 -18.17 9.68
C ASN A 287 13.08 -17.25 10.88
N GLY A 288 11.97 -16.51 10.83
CA GLY A 288 11.51 -15.64 11.93
C GLY A 288 12.09 -14.22 11.91
N TYR A 289 12.79 -13.82 10.84
CA TYR A 289 13.25 -12.44 10.67
C TYR A 289 12.18 -11.57 10.01
N ASP A 290 12.19 -10.28 10.34
CA ASP A 290 11.37 -9.27 9.66
C ASP A 290 11.98 -8.90 8.30
N LEU A 291 11.17 -8.32 7.41
CA LEU A 291 11.69 -7.71 6.18
C LEU A 291 12.51 -6.47 6.54
N PRO A 292 13.47 -6.04 5.69
CA PRO A 292 14.40 -4.94 5.99
C PRO A 292 13.75 -3.60 6.41
N PHE A 293 12.45 -3.41 6.14
CA PHE A 293 11.69 -2.21 6.51
C PHE A 293 10.27 -2.50 7.03
N PHE A 294 9.81 -3.75 6.98
CA PHE A 294 8.48 -4.14 7.46
C PHE A 294 8.64 -5.09 8.62
N SER A 295 8.31 -4.60 9.81
CA SER A 295 8.07 -5.51 10.92
C SER A 295 6.68 -6.10 10.78
N LYS A 296 6.54 -7.42 10.91
CA LYS A 296 5.23 -8.07 10.85
C LYS A 296 4.25 -7.49 11.87
N GLU A 297 4.76 -7.07 13.02
CA GLU A 297 3.97 -6.47 14.10
C GLU A 297 3.40 -5.08 13.76
N LYS A 298 3.97 -4.41 12.76
CA LYS A 298 3.55 -3.08 12.32
C LYS A 298 2.52 -3.09 11.19
N LEU A 299 2.35 -4.23 10.51
CA LEU A 299 1.37 -4.36 9.44
C LEU A 299 -0.04 -4.19 10.01
N LEU A 300 -0.83 -3.29 9.43
CA LEU A 300 -2.21 -3.07 9.87
C LEU A 300 -3.15 -4.14 9.33
N PHE A 301 -2.79 -4.78 8.20
CA PHE A 301 -3.56 -5.85 7.57
C PHE A 301 -2.66 -7.05 7.27
N PRO A 302 -2.11 -7.75 8.28
CA PRO A 302 -0.98 -8.67 8.10
C PRO A 302 -1.14 -9.72 6.99
N GLU A 303 -2.32 -10.34 6.87
CA GLU A 303 -2.59 -11.36 5.85
C GLU A 303 -2.57 -10.79 4.43
N TYR A 304 -3.27 -9.68 4.21
CA TYR A 304 -3.36 -9.00 2.91
C TYR A 304 -2.03 -8.33 2.54
N ASP A 305 -1.43 -7.62 3.50
CA ASP A 305 -0.17 -6.89 3.33
C ASP A 305 0.94 -7.86 2.92
N MET A 306 1.07 -9.00 3.62
CA MET A 306 2.10 -10.00 3.30
C MET A 306 1.88 -10.62 1.93
N ARG A 307 0.63 -10.96 1.56
CA ARG A 307 0.32 -11.48 0.22
C ARG A 307 0.80 -10.53 -0.88
N TYR A 308 0.48 -9.24 -0.74
CA TYR A 308 0.87 -8.23 -1.72
C TYR A 308 2.37 -7.95 -1.74
N LEU A 309 3.04 -7.94 -0.58
CA LEU A 309 4.49 -7.85 -0.50
C LEU A 309 5.16 -9.03 -1.21
N GLU A 310 4.67 -10.25 -1.00
CA GLU A 310 5.18 -11.45 -1.66
C GLU A 310 4.99 -11.39 -3.19
N GLU A 311 3.84 -10.95 -3.68
CA GLU A 311 3.60 -10.76 -5.11
C GLU A 311 4.56 -9.74 -5.74
N LEU A 312 4.70 -8.57 -5.09
CA LEU A 312 5.62 -7.51 -5.53
C LEU A 312 7.08 -7.99 -5.56
N ILE A 313 7.53 -8.74 -4.56
CA ILE A 313 8.90 -9.25 -4.48
C ILE A 313 9.13 -10.39 -5.47
N ASN A 314 8.16 -11.29 -5.64
CA ASN A 314 8.29 -12.43 -6.55
C ASN A 314 8.18 -12.06 -8.03
N GLY A 315 7.63 -10.88 -8.33
CA GLY A 315 7.38 -10.48 -9.72
C GLY A 315 6.09 -11.05 -10.29
N THR A 316 5.19 -11.54 -9.43
CA THR A 316 3.87 -12.01 -9.83
C THR A 316 2.99 -10.80 -10.11
N PRO A 317 2.24 -10.74 -11.23
CA PRO A 317 1.38 -9.61 -11.52
C PRO A 317 0.32 -9.45 -10.43
N THR A 318 0.27 -8.26 -9.86
CA THR A 318 -0.47 -7.91 -8.63
C THR A 318 -1.96 -7.62 -8.88
N LYS A 319 -2.52 -8.16 -9.97
CA LYS A 319 -3.94 -8.26 -10.39
C LYS A 319 -3.93 -8.71 -11.87
N ALA A 320 -4.63 -9.80 -12.18
CA ALA A 320 -5.11 -10.03 -13.54
C ALA A 320 -6.27 -9.03 -13.76
N ASN A 321 -6.21 -8.28 -14.87
CA ASN A 321 -7.30 -7.39 -15.29
C ASN A 321 -8.66 -8.09 -15.30
#